data_AF-A0A941INV6-F1
#
_entry.id   AF-A0A941INV6-F1
#
_cell.length_a   1.000
_cell.length_b   1.000
_cell.length_c   1.000
_cell.angle_alpha   90.00
_cell.angle_beta   90.00
_cell.angle_gamma   90.00
#
_symmetry.space_group_name_H-M   'P 1'
#
loop_
_entity.id
_entity.type
_entity.pdbx_description
1 polymer ?
#
loop_
_entity_poly.entity_id
_entity_poly.type
_entity_poly.pdbx_seq_one_letter_code
_entity_poly.pdbx_strand_id
1 'polypeptide(L)'
;MNGPYETSREAYDAARVLREAVAAADPGGSMTQNVIAARSTARTQYVRGVLEVYGVQLAAYDKRMAEWLAGWDVETIQTITAWIARAYAAGQDALREEITDLNARIAKLEAEAAGHVPPLPVDLEACGRCAVPFDPADTAFDGRARYAKTLFCRGCVDQCHEADADHRCIICMGGAR
;
A
#
# COMPACT_ATOMS: atom_id res chain seq x y z
N MET A 1 -12.17 -23.17 12.31
CA MET A 1 -12.01 -21.87 12.98
C MET A 1 -13.29 -21.63 13.77
N ASN A 2 -13.21 -21.44 15.08
CA ASN A 2 -14.40 -21.33 15.93
C ASN A 2 -15.04 -19.94 15.81
N GLY A 3 -16.30 -19.84 16.24
CA GLY A 3 -17.00 -18.56 16.40
C GLY A 3 -16.31 -17.65 17.43
N PRO A 4 -16.68 -16.36 17.50
CA PRO A 4 -16.12 -15.43 18.49
C PRO A 4 -16.57 -15.76 19.91
N TYR A 5 -17.68 -16.47 20.05
CA TYR A 5 -18.29 -16.86 21.32
C TYR A 5 -18.71 -18.33 21.21
N GLU A 6 -18.44 -19.10 22.25
CA GLU A 6 -18.84 -20.50 22.40
C GLU A 6 -20.17 -20.61 23.16
N THR A 7 -20.55 -19.57 23.93
CA THR A 7 -21.79 -19.56 24.71
C THR A 7 -22.58 -18.26 24.53
N SER A 8 -23.89 -18.32 24.77
CA SER A 8 -24.75 -17.12 24.80
C SER A 8 -24.33 -16.15 25.91
N ARG A 9 -23.74 -16.64 27.00
CA ARG A 9 -23.26 -15.79 28.09
C ARG A 9 -22.06 -14.95 27.67
N GLU A 10 -21.14 -15.52 26.91
CA GLU A 10 -20.01 -14.76 26.36
C GLU A 10 -20.47 -13.67 25.40
N ALA A 11 -21.42 -13.99 24.51
CA ALA A 11 -22.03 -13.00 23.61
C ALA A 11 -22.76 -11.90 24.40
N TYR A 12 -23.49 -12.29 25.45
CA TYR A 12 -24.11 -11.35 26.38
C TYR A 12 -23.06 -10.45 27.00
N ASP A 13 -22.05 -10.98 27.69
CA ASP A 13 -21.05 -10.18 28.39
C ASP A 13 -20.28 -9.25 27.44
N ALA A 14 -19.95 -9.70 26.23
CA ALA A 14 -19.31 -8.89 25.20
C ALA A 14 -20.21 -7.74 24.70
N ALA A 15 -21.53 -7.93 24.65
CA ALA A 15 -22.47 -6.93 24.19
C ALA A 15 -22.79 -5.85 25.25
N ARG A 16 -22.08 -5.84 26.38
CA ARG A 16 -22.28 -4.88 27.49
C ARG A 16 -22.26 -3.43 27.01
N VAL A 17 -21.27 -3.05 26.20
CA VAL A 17 -21.13 -1.67 25.69
C VAL A 17 -22.36 -1.26 24.87
N LEU A 18 -22.84 -2.16 23.99
CA LEU A 18 -24.04 -1.90 23.20
C LEU A 18 -25.29 -1.78 24.10
N ARG A 19 -25.45 -2.66 25.09
CA ARG A 19 -26.58 -2.56 26.04
C ARG A 19 -26.53 -1.26 26.84
N GLU A 20 -25.36 -0.84 27.31
CA GLU A 20 -25.17 0.43 28.02
C GLU A 20 -25.53 1.62 27.13
N ALA A 21 -25.11 1.63 25.86
CA ALA A 21 -25.47 2.67 24.91
C ALA A 21 -26.98 2.72 24.62
N VAL A 22 -27.61 1.55 24.45
CA VAL A 22 -29.06 1.45 24.26
C VAL A 22 -29.82 1.92 25.49
N ALA A 23 -29.35 1.59 26.70
CA ALA A 23 -29.94 2.03 27.95
C ALA A 23 -29.77 3.56 28.16
N ALA A 24 -28.61 4.12 27.80
CA ALA A 24 -28.35 5.56 27.90
C ALA A 24 -29.21 6.38 26.93
N ALA A 25 -29.56 5.82 25.78
CA ALA A 25 -30.45 6.45 24.80
C ALA A 25 -31.94 6.30 25.17
N ASP A 26 -32.27 5.45 26.13
CA ASP A 26 -33.66 5.21 26.53
C ASP A 26 -34.19 6.35 27.41
N PRO A 27 -35.22 7.10 26.98
CA PRO A 27 -35.81 8.16 27.80
C PRO A 27 -36.58 7.63 29.02
N GLY A 28 -36.72 6.31 29.16
CA GLY A 28 -37.43 5.64 30.24
C GLY A 28 -38.95 5.63 30.06
N GLY A 29 -39.63 4.99 31.01
CA GLY A 29 -41.10 4.90 31.03
C GLY A 29 -41.66 3.71 30.26
N SER A 30 -42.91 3.86 29.79
CA SER A 30 -43.61 2.80 29.04
C SER A 30 -42.99 2.59 27.65
N MET A 31 -43.18 1.39 27.08
CA MET A 31 -42.71 1.05 25.73
C MET A 31 -43.48 1.84 24.67
N THR A 32 -43.12 3.11 24.50
CA THR A 32 -43.67 4.03 23.49
C THR A 32 -42.90 3.94 22.18
N GLN A 33 -43.47 4.49 21.11
CA GLN A 33 -42.78 4.64 19.83
C GLN A 33 -41.47 5.44 19.97
N ASN A 34 -41.43 6.42 20.86
CA ASN A 34 -40.23 7.22 21.13
C ASN A 34 -39.10 6.37 21.76
N VAL A 35 -39.44 5.49 22.70
CA VAL A 35 -38.49 4.55 23.31
C VAL A 35 -37.95 3.57 22.27
N ILE A 36 -38.84 3.01 21.44
CA ILE A 36 -38.46 2.07 20.37
C ILE A 36 -37.51 2.76 19.37
N ALA A 37 -37.85 3.97 18.93
CA ALA A 37 -37.04 4.75 17.99
C ALA A 37 -35.67 5.12 18.57
N ALA A 38 -35.60 5.52 19.84
CA ALA A 38 -34.35 5.88 20.50
C ALA A 38 -33.41 4.66 20.63
N ARG A 39 -33.93 3.52 21.09
CA ARG A 39 -33.17 2.26 21.18
C ARG A 39 -32.72 1.74 19.81
N SER A 40 -33.57 1.88 18.79
CA SER A 40 -33.21 1.52 17.41
C SER A 40 -32.09 2.43 16.87
N THR A 41 -32.19 3.73 17.11
CA THR A 41 -31.16 4.71 16.71
C THR A 41 -29.80 4.39 17.33
N ALA A 42 -29.77 4.10 18.64
CA ALA A 42 -28.52 3.72 19.33
C ALA A 42 -27.89 2.45 18.72
N ARG A 43 -28.70 1.42 18.43
CA ARG A 43 -28.22 0.20 17.76
C ARG A 43 -27.70 0.48 16.35
N THR A 44 -28.40 1.30 15.56
CA THR A 44 -27.95 1.69 14.22
C THR A 44 -26.61 2.42 14.26
N GLN A 45 -26.47 3.38 15.19
CA GLN A 45 -25.22 4.13 15.37
C GLN A 45 -24.06 3.21 15.75
N TYR A 46 -24.30 2.25 16.66
CA TYR A 46 -23.29 1.26 17.01
C TYR A 46 -22.85 0.41 15.82
N VAL A 47 -23.81 -0.17 15.07
CA VAL A 47 -23.49 -1.01 13.90
C VAL A 47 -22.70 -0.22 12.86
N ARG A 48 -23.13 1.01 12.55
CA ARG A 48 -22.43 1.88 11.59
C ARG A 48 -21.03 2.23 12.07
N GLY A 49 -20.87 2.59 13.35
CA GLY A 49 -19.57 2.93 13.93
C GLY A 49 -18.60 1.77 13.87
N VAL A 50 -19.05 0.55 14.19
CA VAL A 50 -18.22 -0.65 14.05
C VAL A 50 -17.79 -0.88 12.59
N LEU A 51 -18.74 -0.82 11.66
CA LEU A 51 -18.46 -1.01 10.24
C LEU A 51 -17.41 0.00 9.74
N GLU A 52 -17.55 1.26 10.13
CA GLU A 52 -16.61 2.33 9.77
C GLU A 52 -15.21 2.13 10.38
N VAL A 53 -15.13 1.75 11.67
CA VAL A 53 -13.84 1.46 12.34
C VAL A 53 -13.08 0.33 11.64
N TYR A 54 -13.79 -0.65 11.10
CA TYR A 54 -13.21 -1.75 10.32
C TYR A 54 -13.16 -1.48 8.81
N GLY A 55 -13.22 -0.20 8.41
CA GLY A 55 -12.95 0.26 7.05
C GLY A 55 -14.08 0.02 6.05
N VAL A 56 -15.28 -0.35 6.49
CA VAL A 56 -16.43 -0.57 5.61
C VAL A 56 -17.08 0.77 5.27
N GLN A 57 -16.96 1.18 4.01
CA GLN A 57 -17.65 2.35 3.48
C GLN A 57 -19.10 1.98 3.11
N LEU A 58 -20.07 2.62 3.76
CA LEU A 58 -21.48 2.32 3.56
C LEU A 58 -22.11 3.22 2.49
N ALA A 59 -22.58 2.62 1.41
CA ALA A 59 -23.42 3.29 0.43
C ALA A 59 -24.85 3.48 0.97
N ALA A 60 -25.71 4.12 0.17
CA ALA A 60 -27.08 4.43 0.59
C ALA A 60 -27.91 3.19 0.93
N TYR A 61 -27.74 2.09 0.20
CA TYR A 61 -28.43 0.84 0.49
C TYR A 61 -27.89 0.16 1.76
N ASP A 62 -26.57 0.14 1.94
CA ASP A 62 -25.93 -0.47 3.12
C ASP A 62 -26.33 0.26 4.41
N LYS A 63 -26.50 1.59 4.33
CA LYS A 63 -27.04 2.40 5.42
C LYS A 63 -28.43 1.93 5.86
N ARG A 64 -29.30 1.54 4.91
CA ARG A 64 -30.62 0.96 5.19
C ARG A 64 -30.51 -0.46 5.75
N MET A 65 -29.55 -1.25 5.27
CA MET A 65 -29.27 -2.58 5.82
C MET A 65 -28.79 -2.50 7.28
N ALA A 66 -27.94 -1.54 7.62
CA ALA A 66 -27.52 -1.29 9.01
C ALA A 66 -28.69 -0.87 9.92
N GLU A 67 -29.64 -0.08 9.41
CA GLU A 67 -30.88 0.24 10.12
C GLU A 67 -31.76 -1.00 10.34
N TRP A 68 -31.86 -1.88 9.33
CA TRP A 68 -32.60 -3.13 9.45
C TRP A 68 -31.95 -4.09 10.46
N LEU A 69 -30.62 -4.26 10.41
CA LEU A 69 -29.87 -5.06 11.38
C LEU A 69 -30.01 -4.54 12.81
N ALA A 70 -30.15 -3.22 12.99
CA ALA A 70 -30.38 -2.62 14.30
C ALA A 70 -31.73 -3.03 14.92
N GLY A 71 -32.64 -3.64 14.17
CA GLY A 71 -33.86 -4.25 14.70
C GLY A 71 -33.62 -5.53 15.49
N TRP A 72 -32.48 -6.20 15.28
CA TRP A 72 -32.16 -7.50 15.88
C TRP A 72 -31.73 -7.35 17.35
N ASP A 73 -31.69 -8.47 18.08
CA ASP A 73 -31.23 -8.47 19.48
C ASP A 73 -29.74 -8.10 19.59
N VAL A 74 -29.36 -7.64 20.78
CA VAL A 74 -28.06 -7.03 21.04
C VAL A 74 -26.93 -8.07 20.94
N GLU A 75 -27.19 -9.30 21.33
CA GLU A 75 -26.26 -10.42 21.27
C GLU A 75 -25.98 -10.85 19.83
N THR A 76 -27.01 -10.88 18.98
CA THR A 76 -26.84 -11.16 17.54
C THR A 76 -26.07 -10.03 16.86
N ILE A 77 -26.39 -8.77 17.13
CA ILE A 77 -25.62 -7.62 16.61
C ILE A 77 -24.16 -7.75 17.04
N GLN A 78 -23.91 -8.02 18.33
CA GLN A 78 -22.57 -8.19 18.87
C GLN A 78 -21.80 -9.32 18.17
N THR A 79 -22.44 -10.45 17.95
CA THR A 79 -21.85 -11.61 17.26
C THR A 79 -21.42 -11.26 15.83
N ILE A 80 -22.29 -10.58 15.07
CA ILE A 80 -21.96 -10.13 13.71
C ILE A 80 -20.79 -9.13 13.74
N THR A 81 -20.82 -8.16 14.64
CA THR A 81 -19.71 -7.19 14.76
C THR A 81 -18.38 -7.85 15.12
N ALA A 82 -18.41 -8.91 15.93
CA ALA A 82 -17.22 -9.69 16.27
C ALA A 82 -16.69 -10.51 15.09
N TRP A 83 -17.56 -11.04 14.22
CA TRP A 83 -17.13 -11.67 12.96
C TRP A 83 -16.41 -10.69 12.06
N ILE A 84 -16.95 -9.48 11.90
CA ILE A 84 -16.36 -8.42 11.08
C ILE A 84 -14.99 -8.02 11.63
N ALA A 85 -14.89 -7.77 12.94
CA ALA A 85 -13.64 -7.45 13.61
C ALA A 85 -12.54 -8.51 13.37
N ARG A 86 -12.91 -9.80 13.48
CA ARG A 86 -12.00 -10.92 13.25
C ARG A 86 -11.60 -11.07 11.79
N ALA A 87 -12.54 -10.91 10.86
CA ALA A 87 -12.25 -10.97 9.43
C ALA A 87 -11.27 -9.84 9.05
N TYR A 88 -11.49 -8.64 9.57
CA TYR A 88 -10.59 -7.50 9.39
C TYR A 88 -9.18 -7.79 9.93
N ALA A 89 -9.08 -8.27 11.18
CA ALA A 89 -7.79 -8.62 11.78
C ALA A 89 -7.04 -9.70 10.98
N ALA A 90 -7.74 -10.76 10.55
CA ALA A 90 -7.14 -11.80 9.72
C ALA A 90 -6.63 -11.25 8.36
N GLY A 91 -7.38 -10.33 7.75
CA GLY A 91 -6.93 -9.64 6.54
C GLY A 91 -5.67 -8.78 6.77
N GLN A 92 -5.60 -8.06 7.90
CA GLN A 92 -4.41 -7.29 8.27
C GLN A 92 -3.19 -8.18 8.51
N ASP A 93 -3.37 -9.34 9.15
CA ASP A 93 -2.29 -10.28 9.39
C ASP A 93 -1.76 -10.87 8.08
N ALA A 94 -2.66 -11.25 7.15
CA ALA A 94 -2.27 -11.72 5.83
C ALA A 94 -1.49 -10.66 5.03
N LEU A 95 -1.96 -9.41 5.05
CA LEU A 95 -1.24 -8.30 4.41
C LEU A 95 0.13 -8.05 5.04
N ARG A 96 0.25 -8.18 6.36
CA ARG A 96 1.53 -8.01 7.07
C ARG A 96 2.53 -9.10 6.69
N GLU A 97 2.06 -10.33 6.54
CA GLU A 97 2.87 -11.45 6.05
C GLU A 97 3.36 -11.21 4.62
N GLU A 98 2.46 -10.79 3.72
CA GLU A 98 2.79 -10.45 2.33
C GLU A 98 3.83 -9.33 2.24
N ILE A 99 3.65 -8.25 3.00
CA ILE A 99 4.62 -7.14 3.08
C ILE A 99 5.99 -7.64 3.57
N THR A 100 6.01 -8.57 4.52
CA THR A 100 7.25 -9.15 5.05
C THR A 100 7.98 -9.95 3.97
N ASP A 101 7.27 -10.77 3.20
CA ASP A 101 7.85 -11.51 2.06
C ASP A 101 8.37 -10.57 0.96
N LEU A 102 7.59 -9.55 0.60
CA LEU A 102 8.02 -8.55 -0.39
C LEU A 102 9.30 -7.83 0.03
N ASN A 103 9.41 -7.44 1.31
CA ASN A 103 10.63 -6.80 1.83
C ASN A 103 11.84 -7.75 1.79
N ALA A 104 11.65 -9.04 2.08
CA ALA A 104 12.73 -10.03 1.95
C ALA A 104 13.19 -10.20 0.50
N ARG A 105 12.26 -10.17 -0.47
CA ARG A 105 12.58 -10.22 -1.91
C ARG A 105 13.33 -8.97 -2.35
N ILE A 106 12.90 -7.78 -1.92
CA ILE A 106 13.60 -6.53 -2.23
C ILE A 106 15.03 -6.60 -1.70
N ALA A 107 15.23 -6.99 -0.43
CA ALA A 107 16.56 -7.10 0.17
C ALA A 107 17.46 -8.09 -0.59
N LYS A 108 16.91 -9.21 -1.07
CA LYS A 108 17.63 -10.17 -1.91
C LYS A 108 18.05 -9.55 -3.25
N LEU A 109 17.14 -8.85 -3.93
CA LEU A 109 17.44 -8.18 -5.20
C LEU A 109 18.49 -7.09 -5.03
N GLU A 110 18.44 -6.33 -3.93
CA GLU A 110 19.46 -5.33 -3.60
C GLU A 110 20.83 -5.97 -3.36
N ALA A 111 20.90 -7.11 -2.67
CA ALA A 111 22.14 -7.85 -2.46
C ALA A 111 22.71 -8.43 -3.77
N GLU A 112 21.86 -8.99 -4.64
CA GLU A 112 22.26 -9.48 -5.96
C GLU A 112 22.75 -8.35 -6.86
N ALA A 113 22.06 -7.19 -6.83
CA ALA A 113 22.48 -6.00 -7.56
C ALA A 113 23.84 -5.50 -7.05
N ALA A 114 24.05 -5.40 -5.74
CA ALA A 114 25.33 -4.96 -5.16
C ALA A 114 26.52 -5.82 -5.59
N GLY A 115 26.30 -7.12 -5.85
CA GLY A 115 27.33 -8.03 -6.39
C GLY A 115 27.56 -7.94 -7.90
N HIS A 116 26.63 -7.35 -8.66
CA HIS A 116 26.67 -7.30 -10.12
C HIS A 116 26.81 -5.88 -10.70
N VAL A 117 26.85 -4.82 -9.90
CA VAL A 117 27.24 -3.50 -10.44
C VAL A 117 28.76 -3.53 -10.64
N PRO A 118 29.30 -3.69 -11.87
CA PRO A 118 30.69 -3.36 -12.08
C PRO A 118 30.88 -1.91 -11.63
N PRO A 119 31.97 -1.55 -10.92
CA PRO A 119 32.23 -0.16 -10.60
C PRO A 119 32.14 0.60 -11.93
N LEU A 120 31.18 1.52 -12.03
CA LEU A 120 31.16 2.44 -13.17
C LEU A 120 32.54 3.10 -13.14
N PRO A 121 33.35 2.98 -14.20
CA PRO A 121 34.60 3.71 -14.29
C PRO A 121 34.21 5.17 -14.46
N VAL A 122 33.92 5.85 -13.35
CA VAL A 122 33.80 7.30 -13.28
C VAL A 122 35.17 7.87 -12.99
N ASP A 123 36.15 7.48 -13.81
CA ASP A 123 37.21 8.44 -14.09
C ASP A 123 36.58 9.49 -15.01
N LEU A 124 36.08 10.57 -14.40
CA LEU A 124 35.52 11.67 -15.17
C LEU A 124 36.57 12.26 -16.10
N GLU A 125 37.87 12.02 -15.91
CA GLU A 125 38.94 12.56 -16.76
C GLU A 125 39.25 11.68 -17.98
N ALA A 126 38.55 10.54 -18.17
CA ALA A 126 38.72 9.67 -19.33
C ALA A 126 37.40 9.34 -20.05
N CYS A 127 37.51 8.97 -21.32
CA CYS A 127 36.37 8.54 -22.11
C CYS A 127 35.83 7.20 -21.60
N GLY A 128 34.54 7.13 -21.23
CA GLY A 128 33.88 5.92 -20.74
C GLY A 128 33.73 4.79 -21.77
N ARG A 129 34.09 5.00 -23.04
CA ARG A 129 34.10 3.97 -24.10
C ARG A 129 35.50 3.43 -24.37
N CYS A 130 36.49 4.29 -24.60
CA CYS A 130 37.85 3.87 -24.96
C CYS A 130 38.87 3.96 -23.81
N ALA A 131 38.47 4.44 -22.64
CA ALA A 131 39.29 4.64 -21.44
C ALA A 131 40.51 5.58 -21.63
N VAL A 132 40.56 6.33 -22.73
CA VAL A 132 41.63 7.31 -22.99
C VAL A 132 41.33 8.62 -22.25
N PRO A 133 42.31 9.23 -21.56
CA PRO A 133 42.15 10.55 -20.94
C PRO A 133 41.70 11.61 -21.93
N PHE A 134 40.84 12.54 -21.49
CA PHE A 134 40.43 13.66 -22.31
C PHE A 134 41.62 14.59 -22.57
N ASP A 135 41.76 15.01 -23.82
CA ASP A 135 42.72 16.04 -24.21
C ASP A 135 41.95 17.31 -24.61
N PRO A 136 41.87 18.34 -23.74
CA PRO A 136 41.16 19.57 -24.07
C PRO A 136 41.88 20.41 -25.14
N ALA A 137 43.16 20.14 -25.41
CA ALA A 137 43.91 20.80 -26.48
C ALA A 137 43.68 20.13 -27.85
N ASP A 138 43.09 18.94 -27.89
CA ASP A 138 42.75 18.25 -29.13
C ASP A 138 41.54 18.91 -29.81
N THR A 139 41.83 19.69 -30.86
CA THR A 139 40.82 20.39 -31.64
C THR A 139 40.30 19.60 -32.84
N ALA A 140 40.74 18.35 -33.06
CA ALA A 140 40.23 17.53 -34.14
C ALA A 140 38.72 17.25 -33.98
N PHE A 141 38.03 17.01 -35.10
CA PHE A 141 36.61 16.69 -35.10
C PHE A 141 36.38 15.35 -34.38
N ASP A 142 37.13 14.33 -34.77
CA ASP A 142 37.19 12.98 -34.19
C ASP A 142 38.18 12.86 -33.01
N GLY A 143 38.54 14.00 -32.42
CA GLY A 143 39.57 14.10 -31.39
C GLY A 143 39.19 13.49 -30.03
N ARG A 144 40.16 13.51 -29.12
CA ARG A 144 40.09 13.02 -27.75
C ARG A 144 39.49 14.02 -26.76
N ALA A 145 39.11 15.22 -27.20
CA ALA A 145 38.36 16.15 -26.38
C ALA A 145 37.00 15.56 -25.96
N ARG A 146 36.49 15.99 -24.80
CA ARG A 146 35.16 15.59 -24.33
C ARG A 146 34.07 16.11 -25.27
N TYR A 147 33.10 15.26 -25.59
CA TYR A 147 31.90 15.69 -26.31
C TYR A 147 30.91 16.34 -25.33
N ALA A 148 30.84 17.67 -25.36
CA ALA A 148 29.99 18.47 -24.46
C ALA A 148 30.14 18.07 -22.97
N LYS A 149 29.03 17.80 -22.29
CA LYS A 149 29.00 17.36 -20.87
C LYS A 149 28.93 15.84 -20.71
N THR A 150 29.17 15.08 -21.78
CA THR A 150 29.07 13.62 -21.73
C THR A 150 30.29 12.98 -21.09
N LEU A 151 30.20 11.67 -20.83
CA LEU A 151 31.32 10.84 -20.39
C LEU A 151 32.16 10.33 -21.56
N PHE A 152 31.97 10.81 -22.80
CA PHE A 152 32.59 10.25 -24.00
C PHE A 152 33.39 11.30 -24.78
N CYS A 153 34.45 10.87 -25.47
CA CYS A 153 35.22 11.74 -26.38
C CYS A 153 34.49 11.90 -27.72
N ARG A 154 34.84 12.96 -28.47
CA ARG A 154 34.22 13.25 -29.77
C ARG A 154 34.35 12.08 -30.74
N GLY A 155 35.56 11.53 -30.93
CA GLY A 155 35.75 10.40 -31.85
C GLY A 155 34.92 9.15 -31.51
N CYS A 156 34.67 8.88 -30.23
CA CYS A 156 33.80 7.78 -29.83
C CYS A 156 32.30 8.05 -30.10
N VAL A 157 31.87 9.31 -30.01
CA VAL A 157 30.51 9.74 -30.38
C VAL A 157 30.34 9.74 -31.90
N ASP A 158 31.35 10.18 -32.65
CA ASP A 158 31.31 10.18 -34.11
C ASP A 158 31.24 8.74 -34.67
N GLN A 159 32.09 7.84 -34.17
CA GLN A 159 31.99 6.40 -34.49
C GLN A 159 30.64 5.77 -34.10
N CYS A 160 29.94 6.35 -33.12
CA CYS A 160 28.59 5.92 -32.77
C CYS A 160 27.59 6.37 -33.83
N HIS A 161 27.67 7.62 -34.29
CA HIS A 161 26.79 8.14 -35.33
C HIS A 161 27.04 7.52 -36.71
N GLU A 162 28.26 7.07 -36.99
CA GLU A 162 28.62 6.40 -38.24
C GLU A 162 28.26 4.90 -38.27
N ALA A 163 27.94 4.30 -37.12
CA ALA A 163 27.53 2.90 -37.05
C ALA A 163 26.08 2.69 -37.53
N ASP A 164 25.73 1.45 -37.88
CA ASP A 164 24.39 1.09 -38.33
C ASP A 164 23.30 1.47 -37.32
N ALA A 165 22.10 1.81 -37.79
CA ALA A 165 21.00 2.30 -36.94
C ALA A 165 20.59 1.36 -35.80
N ASP A 166 20.91 0.06 -35.91
CA ASP A 166 20.56 -0.96 -34.91
C ASP A 166 21.68 -1.27 -33.91
N HIS A 167 22.81 -0.55 -33.97
CA HIS A 167 23.92 -0.83 -33.06
C HIS A 167 23.57 -0.44 -31.60
N ARG A 168 23.99 -1.29 -30.66
CA ARG A 168 23.80 -1.08 -29.22
C ARG A 168 25.15 -0.89 -28.55
N CYS A 169 25.45 0.34 -28.14
CA CYS A 169 26.65 0.65 -27.38
C CYS A 169 26.33 1.50 -26.14
N ILE A 170 27.32 1.66 -25.26
CA ILE A 170 27.18 2.44 -24.02
C ILE A 170 26.78 3.91 -24.25
N ILE A 171 27.10 4.47 -25.44
CA ILE A 171 26.70 5.83 -25.84
C ILE A 171 25.21 5.87 -26.18
N CYS A 172 24.72 4.95 -27.03
CA CYS A 172 23.28 4.82 -27.35
C CYS A 172 22.42 4.51 -26.11
N MET A 173 22.93 3.66 -25.21
CA MET A 173 22.19 3.27 -24.00
C MET A 173 22.27 4.32 -22.88
N GLY A 174 23.33 5.13 -22.84
CA GLY A 174 23.55 6.15 -21.81
C GLY A 174 23.07 7.56 -22.18
N GLY A 175 22.79 7.84 -23.46
CA GLY A 175 22.39 9.16 -23.98
C GLY A 175 20.88 9.46 -23.92
N ALA A 176 20.05 8.54 -23.44
CA ALA A 176 18.63 8.77 -23.24
C ALA A 176 18.39 9.47 -21.88
N ARG A 177 18.70 10.77 -21.80
CA ARG A 177 18.16 11.72 -20.82
C ARG A 177 18.40 13.16 -21.23
#